data_AF-A0A1G0LLE3-F1
#
_entry.id   AF-A0A1G0LLE3-F1
#
_cell.length_a   1.000
_cell.length_b   1.000
_cell.length_c   1.000
_cell.angle_alpha   90.00
_cell.angle_beta   90.00
_cell.angle_gamma   90.00
#
_symmetry.space_group_name_H-M   'P 1'
#
loop_
_entity.id
_entity.type
_entity.pdbx_description
1 polymer ?
#
loop_
_entity_poly.entity_id
_entity_poly.type
_entity_poly.pdbx_seq_one_letter_code
_entity_poly.pdbx_strand_id
1 'polypeptide(L)'
;MACKKAKQIVLTIHDQKHLRKKWFFDFDGQQFLGFLTDLASEMKRLGVIISIVRNRDAVISINSYADLLNVVKISSPEDGHSNQCIGHIIGKSPNLDIMEDISTALRRVAFAPETIAPSGEFRKVCHNCGCGC
;
A
#
# COMPACT_ATOMS: atom_id res chain seq x y z
N MET A 1 -17.80 28.99 3.34
CA MET A 1 -17.10 27.82 2.77
C MET A 1 -16.32 27.14 3.89
N ALA A 2 -16.80 26.02 4.40
CA ALA A 2 -16.04 25.23 5.36
C ALA A 2 -14.86 24.58 4.61
N CYS A 3 -13.62 24.87 5.02
CA CYS A 3 -12.45 24.15 4.51
C CYS A 3 -12.60 22.69 4.93
N LYS A 4 -12.98 21.81 3.99
CA LYS A 4 -12.99 20.37 4.21
C LYS A 4 -11.53 19.98 4.48
N LYS A 5 -11.24 19.48 5.67
CA LYS A 5 -9.89 19.04 6.06
C LYS A 5 -9.41 18.00 5.05
N ALA A 6 -8.19 18.19 4.52
CA ALA A 6 -7.61 17.25 3.58
C ALA A 6 -7.35 15.91 4.29
N LYS A 7 -7.77 14.82 3.66
CA LYS A 7 -7.64 13.46 4.19
C LYS A 7 -6.18 13.04 4.19
N GLN A 8 -5.69 12.46 5.28
CA GLN A 8 -4.31 11.99 5.38
C GLN A 8 -4.21 10.47 5.16
N ILE A 9 -3.28 10.08 4.30
CA ILE A 9 -2.93 8.68 4.04
C ILE A 9 -1.42 8.52 4.21
N VAL A 10 -0.99 7.46 4.91
CA VAL A 10 0.42 7.10 5.03
C VAL A 10 0.68 5.82 4.24
N LEU A 11 1.65 5.89 3.34
CA LEU A 11 2.17 4.74 2.59
C LEU A 11 3.50 4.34 3.23
N THR A 12 3.54 3.19 3.87
CA THR A 12 4.75 2.61 4.49
C THR A 12 5.32 1.54 3.57
N ILE A 13 6.61 1.62 3.28
CA ILE A 13 7.32 0.63 2.48
C ILE A 13 8.32 -0.08 3.38
N HIS A 14 8.12 -1.39 3.55
CA HIS A 14 9.00 -2.27 4.29
C HIS A 14 10.22 -2.67 3.46
N ASP A 15 11.26 -3.16 4.12
CA ASP A 15 12.38 -3.77 3.41
C ASP A 15 12.01 -5.17 2.90
N GLN A 16 12.81 -5.71 2.00
CA GLN A 16 12.50 -6.91 1.23
C GLN A 16 13.67 -7.88 1.21
N LYS A 17 13.37 -9.15 1.50
CA LYS A 17 14.31 -10.27 1.35
C LYS A 17 13.81 -11.23 0.29
N HIS A 18 14.47 -11.25 -0.86
CA HIS A 18 14.06 -12.07 -1.99
C HIS A 18 14.58 -13.50 -1.89
N LEU A 19 13.66 -14.48 -1.82
CA LEU A 19 13.99 -15.90 -1.97
C LEU A 19 14.08 -16.30 -3.44
N ARG A 20 13.42 -15.53 -4.33
CA ARG A 20 13.43 -15.70 -5.79
C ARG A 20 13.55 -14.33 -6.45
N LYS A 21 14.46 -14.19 -7.43
CA LYS A 21 14.65 -12.92 -8.16
C LYS A 21 13.47 -12.52 -9.07
N LYS A 22 12.58 -13.46 -9.39
CA LYS A 22 11.44 -13.23 -10.30
C LYS A 22 10.52 -12.08 -9.87
N TRP A 23 10.41 -11.85 -8.56
CA TRP A 23 9.53 -10.85 -7.97
C TRP A 23 10.29 -9.65 -7.42
N PHE A 24 11.54 -9.47 -7.85
CA PHE A 24 12.31 -8.30 -7.46
C PHE A 24 11.68 -7.04 -8.04
N PHE A 25 11.49 -6.05 -7.17
CA PHE A 25 11.11 -4.71 -7.54
C PHE A 25 11.99 -3.71 -6.79
N ASP A 26 12.47 -2.68 -7.47
CA ASP A 26 13.33 -1.67 -6.89
C ASP A 26 12.50 -0.50 -6.33
N PHE A 27 12.17 -0.59 -5.04
CA PHE A 27 11.44 0.47 -4.34
C PHE A 27 12.30 1.68 -3.95
N ASP A 28 13.60 1.69 -4.27
CA ASP A 28 14.49 2.84 -4.07
C ASP A 28 14.91 3.47 -5.42
N GLY A 29 14.53 2.83 -6.54
CA GLY A 29 14.83 3.26 -7.89
C GLY A 29 14.14 4.55 -8.29
N GLN A 30 14.81 5.34 -9.14
CA GLN A 30 14.31 6.65 -9.62
C GLN A 30 12.94 6.57 -10.30
N GLN A 31 12.67 5.49 -11.05
CA GLN A 31 11.38 5.29 -11.68
C GLN A 31 10.24 5.23 -10.65
N PHE A 32 10.45 4.48 -9.57
CA PHE A 32 9.45 4.33 -8.52
C PHE A 32 9.26 5.61 -7.71
N LEU A 33 10.35 6.34 -7.42
CA LEU A 33 10.29 7.65 -6.76
C LEU A 33 9.56 8.71 -7.60
N GLY A 34 9.79 8.71 -8.91
CA GLY A 34 9.04 9.54 -9.86
C GLY A 34 7.55 9.22 -9.83
N PHE A 35 7.20 7.93 -9.94
CA PHE A 35 5.83 7.45 -9.83
C PHE A 35 5.14 7.92 -8.53
N LEU A 36 5.79 7.77 -7.38
CA LEU A 36 5.22 8.21 -6.09
C LEU A 36 5.02 9.72 -6.02
N THR A 37 5.94 10.49 -6.62
CA THR A 37 5.84 11.96 -6.68
C THR A 37 4.64 12.39 -7.51
N ASP A 38 4.45 11.76 -8.67
CA ASP A 38 3.31 12.04 -9.56
C ASP A 38 1.98 11.64 -8.90
N LEU A 39 1.93 10.46 -8.28
CA LEU A 39 0.76 9.98 -7.56
C LEU A 39 0.41 10.91 -6.38
N ALA A 40 1.41 11.34 -5.60
CA ALA A 40 1.21 12.30 -4.52
C ALA A 40 0.65 13.64 -5.00
N SER A 41 1.19 14.14 -6.12
CA SER A 41 0.71 15.38 -6.75
C SER A 41 -0.73 15.25 -7.25
N GLU A 42 -1.08 14.13 -7.89
CA GLU A 42 -2.45 13.84 -8.32
C GLU A 42 -3.42 13.83 -7.15
N MET A 43 -3.13 13.07 -6.10
CA MET A 43 -4.00 12.93 -4.93
C MET A 43 -4.15 14.23 -4.15
N LYS A 44 -3.09 15.05 -4.10
CA LYS A 44 -3.16 16.38 -3.47
C LYS A 44 -4.19 17.27 -4.14
N ARG A 45 -4.30 17.23 -5.48
CA ARG A 45 -5.34 17.97 -6.23
C ARG A 45 -6.75 17.50 -5.91
N LEU A 46 -6.90 16.26 -5.46
CA LEU A 46 -8.17 15.66 -5.03
C LEU A 46 -8.45 15.84 -3.54
N GLY A 47 -7.61 16.59 -2.82
CA GLY A 47 -7.79 16.85 -1.38
C GLY A 47 -7.26 15.75 -0.46
N VAL A 48 -6.37 14.88 -0.96
CA VAL A 48 -5.75 13.79 -0.20
C VAL A 48 -4.25 14.04 -0.09
N ILE A 49 -3.72 14.03 1.13
CA ILE A 49 -2.29 14.19 1.40
C ILE A 49 -1.69 12.82 1.66
N ILE A 50 -0.69 12.45 0.86
CA ILE A 50 0.07 11.22 1.02
C ILE A 50 1.39 11.52 1.72
N SER A 51 1.67 10.78 2.80
CA SER A 51 2.99 10.73 3.43
C SER A 51 3.64 9.38 3.13
N ILE A 52 4.90 9.37 2.69
CA ILE A 52 5.64 8.15 2.38
C ILE A 52 6.65 7.89 3.49
N VAL A 53 6.65 6.69 4.04
CA VAL A 53 7.55 6.26 5.12
C VAL A 53 8.31 5.02 4.67
N ARG A 54 9.63 5.03 4.88
CA ARG A 54 10.47 3.82 4.74
C ARG A 54 10.65 3.20 6.11
N ASN A 55 10.25 1.95 6.27
CA ASN A 55 10.51 1.17 7.48
C ASN A 55 11.49 0.05 7.13
N ARG A 56 12.76 0.22 7.49
CA ARG A 56 13.80 -0.79 7.23
C ARG A 56 13.94 -1.82 8.35
N ASP A 57 13.25 -1.62 9.47
CA ASP A 57 13.28 -2.54 10.61
C ASP A 57 12.36 -3.75 10.38
N ALA A 58 11.34 -3.59 9.55
CA ALA A 58 10.46 -4.66 9.11
C ALA A 58 10.86 -5.16 7.71
N VAL A 59 11.08 -6.47 7.60
CA VAL A 59 11.51 -7.12 6.35
C VAL A 59 10.48 -8.16 5.93
N ILE A 60 9.99 -8.06 4.70
CA ILE A 60 9.08 -9.06 4.10
C ILE A 60 9.88 -10.05 3.25
N SER A 61 9.68 -11.35 3.48
CA SER A 61 10.33 -12.39 2.67
C SER A 61 9.53 -12.63 1.37
N ILE A 62 10.13 -12.41 0.21
CA ILE A 62 9.44 -12.46 -1.08
C ILE A 62 9.67 -13.80 -1.78
N ASN A 63 8.61 -14.59 -1.92
CA ASN A 63 8.59 -15.85 -2.67
C ASN A 63 7.54 -15.85 -3.80
N SER A 64 6.53 -15.00 -3.68
CA SER A 64 5.43 -14.84 -4.62
C SER A 64 5.11 -13.36 -4.84
N TYR A 65 4.30 -13.06 -5.85
CA TYR A 65 3.77 -11.72 -6.05
C TYR A 65 2.88 -11.26 -4.88
N ALA A 66 2.14 -12.18 -4.26
CA ALA A 66 1.33 -11.87 -3.09
C ALA A 66 2.20 -11.37 -1.91
N ASP A 67 3.42 -11.92 -1.75
CA ASP A 67 4.38 -11.40 -0.76
C ASP A 67 4.87 -10.00 -1.13
N LEU A 68 5.07 -9.72 -2.42
CA LEU A 68 5.47 -8.38 -2.90
C LEU A 68 4.41 -7.33 -2.55
N LEU A 69 3.12 -7.67 -2.68
CA LEU A 69 2.02 -6.79 -2.27
C LEU A 69 2.03 -6.45 -0.77
N ASN A 70 2.67 -7.29 0.06
CA ASN A 70 2.76 -7.08 1.50
C ASN A 70 3.89 -6.11 1.90
N VAL A 71 4.80 -5.77 0.98
CA VAL A 71 5.89 -4.81 1.20
C VAL A 71 5.33 -3.40 1.46
N VAL A 72 4.25 -3.04 0.78
CA VAL A 72 3.63 -1.73 0.91
C VAL A 72 2.38 -1.83 1.78
N LYS A 73 2.32 -0.97 2.80
CA LYS A 73 1.17 -0.82 3.69
C LYS A 73 0.60 0.57 3.57
N ILE A 74 -0.72 0.66 3.67
CA ILE A 74 -1.48 1.89 3.63
C ILE A 74 -2.23 2.03 4.95
N SER A 75 -2.19 3.23 5.51
CA SER A 75 -3.03 3.63 6.63
C SER A 75 -3.75 4.93 6.33
N SER A 76 -5.00 4.99 6.76
CA SER A 76 -5.78 6.22 6.90
C SER A 76 -6.54 6.13 8.22
N PRO A 77 -5.97 6.68 9.31
CA PRO A 77 -6.58 6.62 10.64
C PRO A 77 -7.99 7.23 10.69
N GLU A 78 -8.26 8.22 9.84
CA GLU A 78 -9.56 8.88 9.73
C GLU A 78 -10.68 7.93 9.26
N ASP A 79 -10.34 6.87 8.51
CA ASP A 79 -11.29 5.84 8.07
C ASP A 79 -11.15 4.52 8.83
N GLY A 80 -10.37 4.49 9.92
CA GLY A 80 -10.15 3.27 10.71
C GLY A 80 -9.19 2.25 10.09
N HIS A 81 -8.42 2.63 9.06
CA HIS A 81 -7.39 1.78 8.45
C HIS A 81 -6.01 2.12 9.03
N SER A 82 -5.43 1.25 9.84
CA SER A 82 -4.16 1.56 10.53
C SER A 82 -2.91 0.97 9.90
N ASN A 83 -3.00 -0.15 9.17
CA ASN A 83 -1.81 -0.84 8.63
C ASN A 83 -2.13 -1.96 7.61
N GLN A 84 -2.92 -1.67 6.57
CA GLN A 84 -3.35 -2.70 5.61
C GLN A 84 -2.34 -2.85 4.47
N CYS A 85 -1.98 -4.08 4.10
CA CYS A 85 -1.20 -4.30 2.88
C CYS A 85 -2.05 -4.09 1.63
N ILE A 86 -1.39 -3.83 0.51
CA ILE A 86 -2.06 -3.70 -0.79
C ILE A 86 -2.88 -4.95 -1.12
N GLY A 87 -2.31 -6.14 -0.89
CA GLY A 87 -3.00 -7.40 -1.15
C GLY A 87 -4.33 -7.54 -0.39
N HIS A 88 -4.43 -6.96 0.81
CA HIS A 88 -5.69 -6.90 1.57
C HIS A 88 -6.69 -5.94 0.93
N ILE A 89 -6.22 -4.79 0.44
CA ILE A 89 -7.06 -3.73 -0.09
C ILE A 89 -7.63 -4.08 -1.47
N ILE A 90 -6.82 -4.66 -2.36
CA ILE A 90 -7.22 -4.95 -3.74
C ILE A 90 -7.51 -6.43 -3.99
N GLY A 91 -7.09 -7.32 -3.10
CA GLY A 91 -7.12 -8.75 -3.34
C GLY A 91 -6.04 -9.19 -4.33
N LYS A 92 -6.44 -9.97 -5.34
CA LYS A 92 -5.52 -10.52 -6.36
C LYS A 92 -5.23 -9.47 -7.44
N SER A 93 -3.96 -9.18 -7.66
CA SER A 93 -3.53 -8.36 -8.81
C SER A 93 -3.79 -9.07 -10.13
N PRO A 94 -4.48 -8.43 -11.09
CA PRO A 94 -4.73 -9.02 -12.41
C PRO A 94 -3.50 -9.01 -13.31
N ASN A 95 -2.69 -7.94 -13.23
CA ASN A 95 -1.59 -7.67 -14.16
C ASN A 95 -0.21 -7.95 -13.55
N LEU A 96 -0.13 -8.17 -12.23
CA LEU A 96 1.13 -8.34 -11.48
C LEU A 96 2.04 -7.11 -11.63
N ASP A 97 1.43 -5.91 -11.65
CA ASP A 97 2.11 -4.62 -11.71
C ASP A 97 1.96 -3.87 -10.37
N ILE A 98 3.07 -3.74 -9.65
CA ILE A 98 3.06 -3.18 -8.29
C ILE A 98 2.74 -1.67 -8.30
N MET A 99 3.08 -0.93 -9.35
CA MET A 99 2.79 0.51 -9.43
C MET A 99 1.29 0.72 -9.67
N GLU A 100 0.70 -0.08 -10.56
CA GLU A 100 -0.76 -0.10 -10.77
C GLU A 100 -1.50 -0.47 -9.49
N ASP A 101 -1.03 -1.51 -8.80
CA ASP A 101 -1.63 -2.02 -7.58
C ASP A 101 -1.56 -1.01 -6.43
N ILE A 102 -0.43 -0.29 -6.27
CA ILE A 102 -0.29 0.82 -5.31
C ILE A 102 -1.31 1.92 -5.60
N SER A 103 -1.41 2.36 -6.85
CA SER A 103 -2.34 3.41 -7.25
C SER A 103 -3.79 3.02 -6.97
N THR A 104 -4.16 1.78 -7.32
CA THR A 104 -5.49 1.22 -7.11
C THR A 104 -5.84 1.13 -5.63
N ALA A 105 -4.93 0.59 -4.81
CA ALA A 105 -5.13 0.48 -3.37
C ALA A 105 -5.30 1.85 -2.72
N LEU A 106 -4.46 2.81 -3.10
CA LEU A 106 -4.50 4.15 -2.56
C LEU A 106 -5.80 4.87 -2.91
N ARG A 107 -6.25 4.79 -4.17
CA ARG A 107 -7.54 5.38 -4.60
C ARG A 107 -8.72 4.73 -3.87
N ARG A 108 -8.68 3.41 -3.65
CA ARG A 108 -9.72 2.72 -2.88
C ARG A 108 -9.78 3.20 -1.44
N VAL A 109 -8.65 3.30 -0.75
CA VAL A 109 -8.59 3.87 0.62
C VAL A 109 -9.04 5.33 0.63
N ALA A 110 -8.66 6.11 -0.38
CA ALA A 110 -9.02 7.53 -0.47
C ALA A 110 -10.52 7.76 -0.63
N PHE A 111 -11.16 7.03 -1.55
CA PHE A 111 -12.50 7.38 -2.06
C PHE A 111 -13.59 6.33 -1.82
N ALA A 112 -13.22 5.10 -1.44
CA ALA A 112 -14.16 4.02 -1.12
C ALA A 112 -13.66 3.12 0.03
N PRO A 113 -13.17 3.68 1.16
CA PRO A 113 -12.59 2.91 2.26
C PRO A 113 -13.54 1.87 2.86
N GLU A 114 -14.85 2.17 2.87
CA GLU A 114 -15.91 1.27 3.35
C GLU A 114 -16.06 -0.01 2.53
N THR A 115 -15.52 -0.03 1.30
CA THR A 115 -15.51 -1.23 0.44
C THR A 115 -14.35 -2.17 0.75
N ILE A 116 -13.43 -1.77 1.63
CA ILE A 116 -12.28 -2.58 2.02
C ILE A 116 -12.72 -3.49 3.17
N ALA A 117 -12.56 -4.78 2.97
CA ALA A 117 -12.93 -5.77 3.97
C ALA A 117 -12.21 -5.54 5.31
N PRO A 118 -12.84 -5.84 6.45
CA PRO A 118 -12.21 -5.70 7.76
C PRO A 118 -10.97 -6.59 7.90
N SER A 119 -10.01 -6.16 8.70
CA SER A 119 -8.75 -6.88 8.95
C SER A 119 -8.93 -8.34 9.41
N GLY A 120 -10.06 -8.64 10.07
CA GLY A 120 -10.38 -9.97 10.59
C GLY A 120 -10.88 -10.98 9.54
N GLU A 121 -11.19 -10.55 8.31
CA GLU A 121 -11.79 -11.42 7.30
C GLU A 121 -10.75 -12.32 6.59
N PHE A 122 -9.49 -11.87 6.52
CA PHE A 122 -8.42 -12.59 5.82
C PHE A 122 -7.37 -13.23 6.73
N ARG A 123 -7.68 -13.44 8.03
CA ARG A 123 -6.75 -14.04 9.01
C ARG A 123 -6.12 -15.36 8.57
N LYS A 124 -6.82 -16.15 7.74
CA LYS A 124 -6.34 -17.45 7.24
C LYS A 124 -5.44 -17.37 6.01
N VAL A 125 -5.44 -16.25 5.28
CA VAL A 125 -4.75 -16.11 3.98
C VAL A 125 -3.52 -15.22 4.08
N CYS A 126 -3.48 -14.35 5.10
CA CYS A 126 -2.40 -13.39 5.28
C CYS A 126 -1.18 -14.02 5.97
N HIS A 127 -0.45 -14.85 5.23
CA HIS A 127 0.87 -15.32 5.67
C HIS A 127 1.90 -14.19 5.40
N ASN A 128 2.81 -13.93 6.34
CA ASN A 128 4.02 -13.10 6.14
C ASN A 128 3.80 -11.56 5.98
N CYS A 129 2.59 -11.03 6.15
CA CYS A 129 2.34 -9.59 6.05
C CYS A 129 2.58 -8.82 7.36
N GLY A 130 2.44 -9.45 8.53
CA GLY A 130 2.56 -8.77 9.82
C GLY A 130 1.55 -7.63 10.01
N CYS A 131 0.35 -7.73 9.41
CA CYS A 131 -0.72 -6.75 9.59
C CYS A 131 -1.47 -6.85 10.93
N GLY A 132 -1.22 -7.90 11.73
CA GLY A 132 -2.01 -8.18 12.95
C GLY A 132 -3.45 -8.65 12.65
N CYS A 133 -3.72 -8.91 11.38
CA CYS A 133 -4.62 -9.96 10.90
C CYS A 133 -4.25 -11.29 11.61
#